data_AF-A0AAW2QPS3-F1
#
_entry.id   AF-A0AAW2QPS3-F1
#
_cell.length_a   1.000
_cell.length_b   1.000
_cell.length_c   1.000
_cell.angle_alpha   90.00
_cell.angle_beta   90.00
_cell.angle_gamma   90.00
#
_symmetry.space_group_name_H-M   'P 1'
#
loop_
_entity.id
_entity.type
_entity.pdbx_description
1 polymer ?
#
loop_
_entity_poly.entity_id
_entity_poly.type
_entity_poly.pdbx_seq_one_letter_code
_entity_poly.pdbx_strand_id
1 'polypeptide(L)'
;MVREQSIESFYTRLRESAIASASCAPLLIFPSTSDVDSLCALKIIGHVLESDSIRYACYPVSSFKEIHKYAGPNLTSSSDEPITILLINWGCHRDLRRDLEIGPSARVFVVDSHRPIHLHNLSDQNDRVVVLYTRDDEHQADLAYDFDVSALANASDLNSDDEVEDDSDSEDENETDNEEEVGVGVERGGEFRRKMRAILLNFSGS
;
A
#
# COMPACT_ATOMS: atom_id res chain seq x y z
N MET A 1 -5.18 4.20 -14.02
CA MET A 1 -5.40 4.88 -12.73
C MET A 1 -5.11 3.87 -11.63
N VAL A 2 -4.16 4.16 -10.75
CA VAL A 2 -3.65 3.23 -9.73
C VAL A 2 -4.27 3.55 -8.36
N ARG A 3 -4.48 4.84 -8.10
CA ARG A 3 -5.28 5.38 -7.00
C ARG A 3 -6.77 5.38 -7.35
N GLU A 4 -7.61 4.77 -6.52
CA GLU A 4 -9.07 4.85 -6.67
C GLU A 4 -9.67 5.88 -5.73
N GLN A 5 -10.44 6.82 -6.28
CA GLN A 5 -11.03 7.94 -5.53
C GLN A 5 -12.46 7.66 -5.04
N SER A 6 -13.09 6.57 -5.48
CA SER A 6 -14.43 6.18 -5.07
C SER A 6 -14.47 4.72 -4.63
N ILE A 7 -15.31 4.44 -3.65
CA ILE A 7 -15.50 3.08 -3.12
C ILE A 7 -16.13 2.19 -4.21
N GLU A 8 -17.04 2.75 -5.01
CA GLU A 8 -17.73 2.03 -6.08
C GLU A 8 -16.76 1.59 -7.19
N SER A 9 -15.86 2.48 -7.64
CA SER A 9 -14.87 2.16 -8.67
C SER A 9 -13.83 1.16 -8.16
N PHE A 10 -13.40 1.32 -6.90
CA PHE A 10 -12.50 0.37 -6.25
C PHE A 10 -13.10 -1.03 -6.17
N TYR A 11 -14.33 -1.17 -5.66
CA TYR A 11 -14.99 -2.46 -5.54
C TYR A 11 -15.26 -3.09 -6.92
N THR A 12 -15.70 -2.29 -7.90
CA THR A 12 -15.93 -2.79 -9.27
C THR A 12 -14.67 -3.43 -9.84
N ARG A 13 -13.51 -2.78 -9.69
CA ARG A 13 -12.23 -3.32 -10.15
C ARG A 13 -11.77 -4.54 -9.36
N LEU A 14 -11.95 -4.53 -8.04
CA LEU A 14 -11.63 -5.68 -7.18
C LEU A 14 -12.43 -6.91 -7.62
N ARG A 15 -13.74 -6.72 -7.84
CA ARG A 15 -14.67 -7.75 -8.31
C ARG A 15 -14.27 -8.29 -9.69
N GLU A 16 -14.00 -7.41 -10.65
CA GLU A 16 -13.55 -7.82 -11.99
C GLU A 16 -12.24 -8.63 -11.93
N SER A 17 -11.28 -8.19 -11.12
CA SER A 17 -10.00 -8.90 -10.91
C SER A 17 -10.23 -10.27 -10.26
N ALA A 18 -11.06 -10.33 -9.21
CA ALA A 18 -11.38 -11.57 -8.51
C ALA A 18 -12.10 -12.58 -9.41
N ILE A 19 -13.03 -12.12 -10.27
CA ILE A 19 -13.71 -12.98 -11.26
C ILE A 19 -12.72 -13.49 -12.31
N ALA A 20 -11.80 -12.64 -12.78
CA ALA A 20 -10.76 -13.04 -13.73
C ALA A 20 -9.81 -14.08 -13.15
N SER A 21 -9.47 -14.01 -11.86
CA SER A 21 -8.63 -15.00 -11.17
C SER A 21 -9.37 -16.25 -10.69
N ALA A 22 -10.71 -16.24 -10.71
CA ALA A 22 -11.54 -17.26 -10.04
C ALA A 22 -11.33 -18.71 -10.54
N SER A 23 -10.84 -18.91 -11.76
CA SER A 23 -10.53 -20.24 -12.29
C SER A 23 -9.22 -20.81 -11.73
N CYS A 24 -8.29 -19.96 -11.31
CA CYS A 24 -6.99 -20.35 -10.77
C CYS A 24 -7.00 -20.32 -9.23
N ALA A 25 -7.43 -19.21 -8.65
CA ALA A 25 -7.34 -18.98 -7.21
C ALA A 25 -8.55 -18.15 -6.70
N PRO A 26 -8.98 -18.35 -5.44
CA PRO A 26 -9.90 -17.42 -4.80
C PRO A 26 -9.22 -16.07 -4.56
N LEU A 27 -10.02 -15.03 -4.30
CA LEU A 27 -9.49 -13.76 -3.77
C LEU A 27 -8.78 -14.02 -2.43
N LEU A 28 -7.51 -13.66 -2.31
CA LEU A 28 -6.79 -13.78 -1.05
C LEU A 28 -6.91 -12.49 -0.25
N ILE A 29 -7.40 -12.56 0.98
CA ILE A 29 -7.60 -11.40 1.85
C ILE A 29 -6.66 -11.50 3.05
N PHE A 30 -5.87 -10.46 3.28
CA PHE A 30 -4.92 -10.36 4.38
C PHE A 30 -5.27 -9.17 5.27
N PRO A 31 -6.11 -9.39 6.31
CA PRO A 31 -6.35 -8.38 7.33
C PRO A 31 -5.16 -8.29 8.29
N SER A 32 -4.80 -7.07 8.68
CA SER A 32 -3.84 -6.85 9.76
C SER A 32 -4.33 -7.44 11.07
N THR A 33 -3.43 -8.05 11.84
CA THR A 33 -3.69 -8.51 13.21
C THR A 33 -3.53 -7.41 14.25
N SER A 34 -2.95 -6.28 13.88
CA SER A 34 -2.56 -5.21 14.81
C SER A 34 -3.71 -4.28 15.19
N ASP A 35 -4.83 -4.36 14.49
CA ASP A 35 -5.92 -3.40 14.63
C ASP A 35 -7.32 -4.01 14.45
N VAL A 36 -8.27 -3.55 15.26
CA VAL A 36 -9.65 -4.05 15.29
C VAL A 36 -10.44 -3.62 14.05
N ASP A 37 -10.13 -2.46 13.45
CA ASP A 37 -10.81 -1.99 12.25
C ASP A 37 -10.60 -2.96 11.09
N SER A 38 -9.46 -3.67 11.05
CA SER A 38 -9.19 -4.73 10.07
C SER A 38 -10.25 -5.84 10.10
N LEU A 39 -10.69 -6.26 11.30
CA LEU A 39 -11.73 -7.28 11.47
C LEU A 39 -13.10 -6.73 11.11
N CYS A 40 -13.39 -5.48 11.48
CA CYS A 40 -14.64 -4.82 11.13
C CYS A 40 -14.77 -4.65 9.61
N ALA A 41 -13.72 -4.17 8.94
CA ALA A 41 -13.64 -4.03 7.49
C ALA A 41 -13.75 -5.40 6.81
N LEU A 42 -13.04 -6.43 7.30
CA LEU A 42 -13.16 -7.79 6.80
C LEU A 42 -14.61 -8.31 6.87
N LYS A 43 -15.31 -8.06 7.98
CA LYS A 43 -16.69 -8.51 8.15
C LYS A 43 -17.65 -7.82 7.17
N ILE A 44 -17.50 -6.50 6.99
CA ILE A 44 -18.32 -5.74 6.05
C ILE A 44 -18.05 -6.22 4.63
N ILE A 45 -16.78 -6.27 4.21
CA ILE A 45 -16.45 -6.67 2.84
C ILE A 45 -16.80 -8.13 2.57
N GLY A 46 -16.66 -9.02 3.56
CA GLY A 46 -17.08 -10.42 3.48
C GLY A 46 -18.54 -10.53 3.06
N HIS A 47 -19.45 -9.78 3.69
CA HIS A 47 -20.86 -9.76 3.30
C HIS A 47 -21.11 -9.28 1.86
N VAL A 48 -20.34 -8.30 1.39
CA VAL A 48 -20.44 -7.79 0.01
C VAL A 48 -19.89 -8.81 -0.99
N LEU A 49 -18.79 -9.50 -0.66
CA LEU A 49 -18.23 -10.55 -1.51
C LEU A 49 -19.17 -11.76 -1.59
N GLU A 50 -19.78 -12.14 -0.47
CA GLU A 50 -20.78 -13.22 -0.39
C GLU A 50 -22.03 -12.91 -1.22
N SER A 51 -22.56 -11.68 -1.16
CA SER A 51 -23.71 -11.28 -1.99
C SER A 51 -23.42 -11.40 -3.48
N ASP A 52 -22.17 -11.16 -3.86
CA ASP A 52 -21.69 -11.22 -5.24
C ASP A 52 -21.17 -12.61 -5.63
N SER A 53 -21.27 -13.61 -4.76
CA SER A 53 -20.81 -14.99 -4.96
C SER A 53 -19.30 -15.09 -5.29
N ILE A 54 -18.50 -14.19 -4.74
CA ILE A 54 -17.04 -14.19 -4.90
C ILE A 54 -16.42 -15.14 -3.87
N ARG A 55 -15.65 -16.12 -4.36
CA ARG A 55 -14.87 -17.02 -3.49
C ARG A 55 -13.64 -16.30 -2.97
N TYR A 56 -13.45 -16.30 -1.66
CA TYR A 56 -12.28 -15.72 -1.01
C TYR A 56 -11.70 -16.64 0.08
N ALA A 57 -10.44 -16.42 0.42
CA ALA A 57 -9.75 -17.04 1.55
C ALA A 57 -9.07 -15.95 2.38
N CYS A 58 -9.18 -16.04 3.71
CA CYS A 58 -8.65 -15.02 4.62
C CYS A 58 -7.48 -15.57 5.44
N TYR A 59 -6.39 -14.81 5.50
CA TYR A 59 -5.20 -15.12 6.28
C TYR A 59 -4.78 -13.87 7.04
N PRO A 60 -5.06 -13.76 8.35
CA PRO A 60 -4.58 -12.63 9.15
C PRO A 60 -3.05 -12.54 9.09
N VAL A 61 -2.52 -11.31 9.04
CA VAL A 61 -1.08 -11.06 8.93
C VAL A 61 -0.56 -10.06 9.93
N SER A 62 0.64 -10.33 10.43
CA SER A 62 1.49 -9.41 11.21
C SER A 62 2.83 -9.12 10.52
N SER A 63 3.12 -9.74 9.38
CA SER A 63 4.36 -9.50 8.64
C SER A 63 4.24 -9.81 7.14
N PHE A 64 5.12 -9.21 6.32
CA PHE A 64 5.23 -9.53 4.88
C PHE A 64 5.59 -11.00 4.62
N LYS A 65 6.31 -11.65 5.55
CA LYS A 65 6.68 -13.07 5.45
C LYS A 65 5.45 -13.97 5.38
N GLU A 66 4.37 -13.61 6.08
CA GLU A 66 3.13 -14.38 6.06
C GLU A 66 2.38 -14.23 4.73
N ILE A 67 2.39 -13.03 4.14
CA ILE A 67 1.84 -12.82 2.79
C ILE A 67 2.60 -13.70 1.79
N HIS A 68 3.94 -13.72 1.84
CA HIS A 68 4.77 -14.58 1.01
C HIS A 68 4.52 -16.08 1.24
N LYS A 69 4.27 -16.50 2.47
CA LYS A 69 3.94 -17.89 2.80
C LYS A 69 2.66 -18.37 2.10
N TYR A 70 1.64 -17.53 2.01
CA TYR A 70 0.33 -17.92 1.45
C TYR A 70 0.19 -17.59 -0.04
N ALA A 71 0.81 -16.50 -0.51
CA ALA A 71 0.67 -16.00 -1.87
C ALA A 71 1.97 -15.96 -2.67
N GLY A 72 3.14 -15.98 -2.01
CA GLY A 72 4.47 -15.76 -2.61
C GLY A 72 4.74 -16.55 -3.90
N PRO A 73 4.54 -17.88 -3.95
CA PRO A 73 4.78 -18.66 -5.16
C PRO A 73 3.97 -18.20 -6.38
N ASN A 74 2.80 -17.60 -6.17
CA ASN A 74 1.92 -17.09 -7.24
C ASN A 74 2.11 -15.59 -7.47
N LEU A 75 2.55 -14.85 -6.45
CA LEU A 75 2.87 -13.42 -6.52
C LEU A 75 4.07 -13.14 -7.40
N THR A 76 5.13 -13.95 -7.25
CA THR A 76 6.42 -13.74 -7.93
C THR A 76 6.56 -14.53 -9.23
N SER A 77 5.60 -15.42 -9.51
CA SER A 77 5.64 -16.28 -10.69
C SER A 77 5.48 -15.48 -11.98
N SER A 78 6.22 -15.90 -13.01
CA SER A 78 5.99 -15.49 -14.40
C SER A 78 4.86 -16.27 -15.08
N SER A 79 4.12 -17.09 -14.31
CA SER A 79 2.90 -17.73 -14.78
C SER A 79 1.90 -16.69 -15.28
N ASP A 80 1.20 -17.01 -16.36
CA ASP A 80 0.10 -16.20 -16.89
C ASP A 80 -1.18 -16.31 -16.01
N GLU A 81 -1.14 -17.09 -14.93
CA GLU A 81 -2.28 -17.26 -14.03
C GLU A 81 -2.48 -16.03 -13.14
N PRO A 82 -3.61 -15.32 -13.26
CA PRO A 82 -3.84 -14.10 -12.52
C PRO A 82 -4.13 -14.38 -11.03
N ILE A 83 -3.53 -13.59 -10.15
CA ILE A 83 -3.78 -13.62 -8.70
C ILE A 83 -4.28 -12.25 -8.24
N THR A 84 -5.36 -12.27 -7.47
CA THR A 84 -5.94 -11.07 -6.86
C THR A 84 -5.81 -11.14 -5.35
N ILE A 85 -5.24 -10.09 -4.75
CA ILE A 85 -5.04 -9.94 -3.32
C ILE A 85 -5.76 -8.69 -2.81
N LEU A 86 -6.30 -8.76 -1.60
CA LEU A 86 -6.79 -7.61 -0.84
C LEU A 86 -6.04 -7.51 0.50
N LEU A 87 -5.36 -6.40 0.73
CA LEU A 87 -4.76 -6.02 2.00
C LEU A 87 -5.71 -5.09 2.75
N ILE A 88 -5.93 -5.36 4.04
CA ILE A 88 -6.78 -4.53 4.92
C ILE A 88 -5.93 -4.03 6.09
N ASN A 89 -5.82 -2.71 6.24
CA ASN A 89 -5.01 -2.00 7.24
C ASN A 89 -3.55 -2.50 7.28
N TRP A 90 -2.97 -2.77 6.12
CA TRP A 90 -1.62 -3.32 6.02
C TRP A 90 -0.80 -2.74 4.86
N GLY A 91 0.42 -2.30 5.19
CA GLY A 91 1.54 -2.17 4.26
C GLY A 91 1.56 -0.91 3.38
N CYS A 92 0.60 0.02 3.49
CA CYS A 92 0.56 1.17 2.58
C CYS A 92 1.74 2.15 2.73
N HIS A 93 2.45 2.12 3.87
CA HIS A 93 3.60 2.97 4.17
C HIS A 93 4.91 2.49 3.54
N ARG A 94 4.95 1.28 2.96
CA ARG A 94 6.12 0.74 2.26
C ARG A 94 5.88 0.59 0.77
N ASP A 95 6.94 0.38 0.00
CA ASP A 95 6.82 0.03 -1.43
C ASP A 95 6.32 -1.41 -1.58
N LEU A 96 5.01 -1.57 -1.71
CA LEU A 96 4.38 -2.89 -1.81
C LEU A 96 4.85 -3.66 -3.05
N ARG A 97 5.14 -2.96 -4.16
CA ARG A 97 5.60 -3.62 -5.38
C ARG A 97 6.97 -4.24 -5.17
N ARG A 98 7.88 -3.53 -4.51
CA ARG A 98 9.23 -4.01 -4.17
C ARG A 98 9.15 -5.12 -3.10
N ASP A 99 8.51 -4.86 -1.97
CA ASP A 99 8.54 -5.74 -0.80
C ASP A 99 7.80 -7.08 -1.00
N LEU A 100 6.73 -7.08 -1.79
CA LEU A 100 5.99 -8.29 -2.15
C LEU A 100 6.49 -8.92 -3.46
N GLU A 101 7.47 -8.30 -4.12
CA GLU A 101 8.01 -8.76 -5.41
C GLU A 101 6.88 -9.02 -6.44
N ILE A 102 5.94 -8.07 -6.55
CA ILE A 102 4.66 -8.29 -7.26
C ILE A 102 4.92 -8.48 -8.77
N GLY A 103 4.64 -9.69 -9.27
CA GLY A 103 4.76 -10.07 -10.66
C GLY A 103 3.66 -9.50 -11.58
N PRO A 104 3.81 -9.66 -12.90
CA PRO A 104 2.93 -9.07 -13.90
C PRO A 104 1.54 -9.72 -14.01
N SER A 105 1.30 -10.85 -13.34
CA SER A 105 -0.01 -11.50 -13.28
C SER A 105 -0.72 -11.24 -11.95
N ALA A 106 -0.04 -10.58 -11.02
CA ALA A 106 -0.57 -10.26 -9.70
C ALA A 106 -1.16 -8.85 -9.66
N ARG A 107 -2.25 -8.71 -8.90
CA ARG A 107 -2.84 -7.42 -8.56
C ARG A 107 -3.22 -7.38 -7.08
N VAL A 108 -2.75 -6.33 -6.41
CA VAL A 108 -2.93 -6.11 -4.97
C VAL A 108 -3.81 -4.89 -4.76
N PHE A 109 -4.97 -5.10 -4.13
CA PHE A 109 -5.88 -4.06 -3.70
C PHE A 109 -5.60 -3.73 -2.23
N VAL A 110 -5.64 -2.45 -1.88
CA VAL A 110 -5.25 -1.97 -0.54
C VAL A 110 -6.34 -1.06 0.01
N VAL A 111 -6.86 -1.41 1.18
CA VAL A 111 -7.69 -0.54 2.02
C VAL A 111 -6.92 -0.35 3.32
N ASP A 112 -6.30 0.81 3.49
CA ASP A 112 -5.40 1.06 4.63
C ASP A 112 -5.56 2.51 5.12
N SER A 113 -5.79 2.67 6.42
CA SER A 113 -5.94 3.97 7.08
C SER A 113 -4.61 4.61 7.49
N HIS A 114 -3.49 3.87 7.48
CA HIS A 114 -2.19 4.41 7.89
C HIS A 114 -1.71 5.53 6.95
N ARG A 115 -1.11 6.57 7.51
CA ARG A 115 -0.53 7.70 6.77
C ARG A 115 0.87 7.99 7.32
N PRO A 116 1.84 8.40 6.48
CA PRO A 116 1.72 8.65 5.04
C PRO A 116 1.69 7.37 4.19
N ILE A 117 1.08 7.44 3.00
CA ILE A 117 1.13 6.36 1.99
C ILE A 117 2.42 6.50 1.19
N HIS A 118 3.09 5.39 0.93
CA HIS A 118 4.29 5.36 0.09
C HIS A 118 3.96 5.79 -1.35
N LEU A 119 4.73 6.74 -1.89
CA LEU A 119 4.44 7.35 -3.18
C LEU A 119 4.43 6.35 -4.36
N HIS A 120 5.28 5.31 -4.32
CA HIS A 120 5.27 4.27 -5.36
C HIS A 120 3.94 3.50 -5.40
N ASN A 121 3.18 3.42 -4.31
CA ASN A 121 1.86 2.79 -4.30
C ASN A 121 0.80 3.67 -4.96
N LEU A 122 1.03 4.99 -5.07
CA LEU A 122 0.12 5.97 -5.68
C LEU A 122 0.52 6.37 -7.11
N SER A 123 1.69 5.95 -7.57
CA SER A 123 2.22 6.23 -8.90
C SER A 123 1.38 5.57 -10.00
N ASP A 124 1.08 6.30 -11.07
CA ASP A 124 0.41 5.76 -12.27
C ASP A 124 1.27 4.75 -13.03
N GLN A 125 2.58 4.70 -12.76
CA GLN A 125 3.51 3.70 -13.31
C GLN A 125 3.43 2.35 -12.56
N ASN A 126 2.67 2.26 -11.46
CA ASN A 126 2.47 1.04 -10.69
C ASN A 126 1.08 0.42 -10.91
N ASP A 127 0.87 -0.26 -12.02
CA ASP A 127 -0.42 -0.90 -12.37
C ASP A 127 -0.77 -2.16 -11.55
N ARG A 128 0.11 -2.54 -10.61
CA ARG A 128 0.04 -3.76 -9.79
C ARG A 128 -0.63 -3.55 -8.46
N VAL A 129 -0.50 -2.36 -7.89
CA VAL A 129 -1.12 -1.98 -6.63
C VAL A 129 -2.34 -1.12 -6.94
N VAL A 130 -3.42 -1.24 -6.18
CA VAL A 130 -4.59 -0.38 -6.30
C VAL A 130 -5.00 0.06 -4.91
N VAL A 131 -4.80 1.34 -4.59
CA VAL A 131 -5.08 1.88 -3.25
C VAL A 131 -6.42 2.62 -3.26
N LEU A 132 -7.30 2.27 -2.32
CA LEU A 132 -8.47 3.10 -2.01
C LEU A 132 -7.98 4.33 -1.23
N TYR A 133 -7.89 5.46 -1.92
CA TYR A 133 -7.45 6.73 -1.33
C TYR A 133 -8.24 7.87 -1.95
N THR A 134 -9.34 8.21 -1.28
CA THR A 134 -10.32 9.21 -1.73
C THR A 134 -9.79 10.62 -1.55
N ARG A 135 -10.56 11.62 -2.00
CA ARG A 135 -10.25 13.03 -1.74
C ARG A 135 -10.51 13.39 -0.28
N ASP A 136 -11.53 12.79 0.32
CA ASP A 136 -11.86 13.01 1.73
C ASP A 136 -10.72 12.51 2.63
N ASP A 137 -10.13 11.37 2.29
CA ASP A 137 -8.93 10.84 2.98
C ASP A 137 -7.73 11.80 2.91
N GLU A 138 -7.57 12.50 1.78
CA GLU A 138 -6.50 13.49 1.57
C GLU A 138 -6.76 14.79 2.34
N HIS A 139 -8.03 15.17 2.51
CA HIS A 139 -8.45 16.34 3.27
C HIS A 139 -8.50 16.10 4.79
N GLN A 140 -8.73 14.86 5.23
CA GLN A 140 -8.79 14.48 6.64
C GLN A 140 -7.43 14.23 7.27
N ALA A 141 -6.37 14.05 6.47
CA ALA A 141 -5.02 14.00 7.01
C ALA A 141 -4.71 15.33 7.72
N ASP A 142 -4.24 15.29 8.96
CA ASP A 142 -3.84 16.47 9.76
C ASP A 142 -2.81 17.38 9.04
N LEU A 143 -2.24 16.88 7.95
CA LEU A 143 -1.33 17.54 7.04
C LEU A 143 -1.89 17.46 5.61
N ALA A 144 -2.93 18.24 5.30
CA ALA A 144 -3.34 18.44 3.91
C ALA A 144 -2.13 18.94 3.11
N TYR A 145 -1.71 18.16 2.11
CA TYR A 145 -0.54 18.50 1.30
C TYR A 145 -0.85 19.74 0.46
N ASP A 146 -0.01 20.76 0.55
CA ASP A 146 -0.10 21.99 -0.28
C ASP A 146 0.43 21.76 -1.71
N PHE A 147 0.58 20.50 -2.12
CA PHE A 147 1.12 20.10 -3.41
C PHE A 147 0.36 18.88 -3.94
N ASP A 148 0.37 18.73 -5.26
CA ASP A 148 -0.26 17.59 -5.95
C ASP A 148 0.52 16.30 -5.65
N VAL A 149 -0.05 15.45 -4.78
CA VAL A 149 0.53 14.15 -4.40
C VAL A 149 0.66 13.22 -5.61
N SER A 150 -0.28 13.26 -6.55
CA SER A 150 -0.24 12.44 -7.75
C SER A 150 0.89 12.90 -8.69
N ALA A 151 1.11 14.20 -8.83
CA ALA A 151 2.26 14.73 -9.57
C ALA A 151 3.59 14.31 -8.93
N LEU A 152 3.68 14.35 -7.60
CA LEU A 152 4.89 13.94 -6.88
C LEU A 152 5.16 12.44 -7.01
N ALA A 153 4.13 11.60 -6.87
CA ALA A 153 4.23 10.15 -7.01
C ALA A 153 4.66 9.71 -8.41
N ASN A 154 4.29 10.48 -9.43
CA ASN A 154 4.68 10.23 -10.82
C ASN A 154 6.06 10.81 -11.19
N ALA A 155 6.62 11.70 -10.36
CA ALA A 155 7.95 12.26 -10.53
C ALA A 155 9.05 11.40 -9.89
N SER A 156 8.70 10.58 -8.88
CA SER A 156 9.60 9.56 -8.35
C SER A 156 9.82 8.45 -9.38
N ASP A 157 11.05 8.30 -9.85
CA ASP A 157 11.43 7.18 -10.71
C ASP A 157 11.33 5.88 -9.91
N LEU A 158 10.40 5.00 -10.28
CA LEU A 158 10.18 3.71 -9.63
C LEU A 158 11.42 2.80 -9.66
N ASN A 159 12.42 3.10 -10.51
CA ASN A 159 13.66 2.34 -10.61
C ASN A 159 14.84 2.97 -9.84
N SER A 160 14.62 4.07 -9.13
CA SER A 160 15.62 4.69 -8.27
C SER A 160 15.79 3.83 -7.01
N ASP A 161 16.80 2.97 -6.99
CA ASP A 161 17.18 2.12 -5.85
C ASP A 161 17.84 2.94 -4.72
N ASP A 162 17.20 4.03 -4.30
CA ASP A 162 17.59 4.77 -3.10
C ASP A 162 17.15 3.91 -1.90
N GLU A 163 18.00 2.94 -1.54
CA GLU A 163 17.87 2.09 -0.35
C GLU A 163 17.83 2.97 0.92
N VAL A 164 16.61 3.24 1.39
CA VAL A 164 16.39 3.62 2.79
C VAL A 164 16.05 2.35 3.56
N GLU A 165 17.09 1.62 3.96
CA GLU A 165 16.96 0.62 5.02
C GLU A 165 16.61 1.35 6.32
N ASP A 166 15.31 1.37 6.67
CA ASP A 166 14.86 1.63 8.04
C ASP A 166 14.57 0.28 8.69
N ASP A 167 15.64 -0.43 9.07
CA ASP A 167 15.55 -1.64 9.89
C ASP A 167 15.39 -1.22 11.35
N SER A 168 14.16 -0.89 11.73
CA SER A 168 13.74 -0.74 13.13
C SER A 168 12.61 -1.71 13.46
N ASP A 169 12.78 -2.99 13.13
CA ASP A 169 12.08 -4.07 13.84
C ASP A 169 12.79 -4.30 15.20
N SER A 170 12.55 -3.41 16.15
CA SER A 170 12.82 -3.67 17.57
C SER A 170 11.50 -3.85 18.30
N GLU A 171 10.91 -5.04 18.17
CA GLU A 171 9.94 -5.54 19.14
C GLU A 171 10.68 -5.91 20.43
N ASP A 172 10.71 -5.00 21.41
CA ASP A 172 11.01 -5.36 22.79
C ASP A 172 10.23 -4.46 23.76
N GLU A 173 9.09 -4.97 24.22
CA GLU A 173 8.34 -4.42 25.34
C GLU A 173 9.13 -4.67 26.63
N ASN A 174 9.84 -3.66 27.13
CA ASN A 174 10.20 -3.58 28.55
C ASN A 174 10.19 -2.11 29.01
N GLU A 175 9.25 -1.79 29.90
CA GLU A 175 9.21 -0.54 30.67
C GLU A 175 10.53 -0.36 31.44
N THR A 176 11.27 0.72 31.18
CA THR A 176 12.05 1.39 32.23
C THR A 176 12.31 2.85 31.86
N ASP A 177 11.88 3.75 32.74
CA ASP A 177 12.21 5.19 32.74
C ASP A 177 13.72 5.42 32.67
N ASN A 178 14.16 6.30 31.74
CA ASN A 178 15.19 7.31 32.00
C ASN A 178 15.28 8.33 30.85
N GLU A 179 15.24 9.60 31.23
CA GLU A 179 15.52 10.77 30.41
C GLU A 179 17.02 10.82 30.00
N GLU A 180 17.33 11.19 28.75
CA GLU A 180 18.37 12.18 28.38
C GLU A 180 18.51 12.37 26.85
N GLU A 181 19.01 13.54 26.45
CA GLU A 181 18.84 14.25 25.18
C GLU A 181 19.58 13.71 23.93
N VAL A 182 18.83 13.74 22.81
CA VAL A 182 19.10 14.32 21.47
C VAL A 182 20.55 14.50 20.98
N GLY A 183 20.82 13.92 19.80
CA GLY A 183 21.80 14.52 18.88
C GLY A 183 22.15 13.71 17.63
N VAL A 184 21.27 13.62 16.62
CA VAL A 184 21.68 13.14 15.28
C VAL A 184 20.85 13.77 14.15
N GLY A 185 21.52 14.34 13.12
CA GLY A 185 21.06 14.16 11.72
C GLY A 185 20.42 15.32 10.94
N VAL A 186 20.87 16.57 11.06
CA VAL A 186 20.27 17.72 10.32
C VAL A 186 20.67 17.81 8.83
N GLU A 187 21.65 17.05 8.33
CA GLU A 187 22.17 17.26 6.96
C GLU A 187 21.32 16.66 5.83
N ARG A 188 20.59 15.56 6.05
CA ARG A 188 19.90 14.83 4.96
C ARG A 188 18.49 15.34 4.65
N GLY A 189 17.81 15.98 5.61
CA GLY A 189 16.56 16.69 5.35
C GLY A 189 16.72 17.86 4.37
N GLY A 190 17.94 18.42 4.26
CA GLY A 190 18.25 19.49 3.31
C GLY A 190 18.28 19.03 1.86
N GLU A 191 18.64 17.77 1.59
CA GLU A 191 18.73 17.26 0.21
C GLU A 191 17.36 16.90 -0.36
N PHE A 192 16.51 16.21 0.42
CA PHE A 192 15.12 15.96 0.06
C PHE A 192 14.35 17.27 -0.17
N ARG A 193 14.51 18.25 0.74
CA ARG A 193 13.92 19.58 0.58
C ARG A 193 14.42 20.31 -0.68
N ARG A 194 15.71 20.20 -1.01
CA ARG A 194 16.27 20.80 -2.24
C ARG A 194 15.73 20.14 -3.50
N LYS A 195 15.64 18.80 -3.54
CA LYS A 195 15.09 18.02 -4.65
C LYS A 195 13.61 18.35 -4.85
N MET A 196 12.83 18.40 -3.77
CA MET A 196 11.42 18.78 -3.78
C MET A 196 11.19 20.23 -4.23
N ARG A 197 12.04 21.18 -3.80
CA ARG A 197 11.99 22.58 -4.24
C ARG A 197 12.32 22.72 -5.73
N ALA A 198 13.28 21.94 -6.24
CA ALA A 198 13.63 21.93 -7.66
C ALA A 198 12.49 21.37 -8.53
N ILE A 199 11.81 20.32 -8.06
CA ILE A 199 10.62 19.77 -8.72
C ILE A 199 9.50 20.82 -8.75
N LEU A 200 9.13 21.41 -7.60
CA LEU A 200 8.08 22.44 -7.51
C LEU A 200 8.37 23.70 -8.35
N LEU A 201 9.64 24.09 -8.49
CA LEU A 201 10.02 25.24 -9.34
C LEU A 201 9.88 24.94 -10.85
N ASN A 202 10.05 23.68 -11.26
CA ASN A 202 9.85 23.30 -12.66
C ASN A 202 8.36 23.24 -13.06
N PHE A 203 7.45 23.10 -12.10
CA PHE A 203 6.01 23.07 -12.35
C PHE A 203 5.32 24.45 -12.28
N SER A 204 5.96 25.46 -11.69
CA SER A 204 5.38 26.83 -11.60
C SER A 204 5.69 27.74 -12.80
N GLY A 205 6.32 27.20 -13.85
CA GLY A 205 6.81 27.95 -15.02
C GLY A 205 6.15 27.63 -16.36
N SER A 206 4.93 27.07 -16.40
CA SER A 206 4.19 26.82 -17.65
C SER A 206 2.79 27.42 -17.62
#